data_AF-A0A963SUG0-F1
#
_entry.id   AF-A0A963SUG0-F1
#
_cell.length_a   1.000
_cell.length_b   1.000
_cell.length_c   1.000
_cell.angle_alpha   90.00
_cell.angle_beta   90.00
_cell.angle_gamma   90.00
#
_symmetry.space_group_name_H-M   'P 1'
#
loop_
_entity.id
_entity.type
_entity.pdbx_description
1 polymer ?
#
loop_
_entity_poly.entity_id
_entity_poly.type
_entity_poly.pdbx_seq_one_letter_code
_entity_poly.pdbx_strand_id
1 'polypeptide(L)'
;MSGQYKGDVTPNEAWSMLKEKDDAVLVDVRTLAEWKCVGVTDLSALSKDNIYIEWVNFPDRIPNAHFLDQLAQAVPDKNTPICFLCRTGVRSIGAAIAATEAGYENSYNILEGFEGDPDDQGHRGRISGWQGVNLPWKH
;
A
#
# COMPACT_ATOMS: atom_id res chain seq x y z
N MET A 1 6.43 -10.37 -21.83
CA MET A 1 6.09 -10.68 -20.43
C MET A 1 4.86 -9.87 -20.10
N SER A 2 3.68 -10.48 -19.98
CA SER A 2 2.56 -9.76 -19.37
C SER A 2 2.84 -9.70 -17.88
N GLY A 3 3.52 -8.64 -17.44
CA GLY A 3 3.65 -8.35 -16.01
C GLY A 3 2.23 -8.14 -15.47
N GLN A 4 1.84 -8.89 -14.45
CA GLN A 4 0.48 -8.81 -13.88
C GLN A 4 0.21 -7.43 -13.24
N TYR A 5 1.26 -6.66 -12.96
CA TYR A 5 1.29 -5.26 -12.55
C TYR A 5 2.68 -4.67 -12.89
N LYS A 6 2.90 -3.37 -12.65
CA LYS A 6 4.10 -2.64 -13.11
C LYS A 6 5.40 -3.16 -12.50
N GLY A 7 5.36 -3.53 -11.22
CA GLY A 7 6.49 -4.10 -10.51
C GLY A 7 6.40 -3.95 -9.00
N ASP A 8 7.35 -4.60 -8.33
CA ASP A 8 7.54 -4.49 -6.89
C ASP A 8 8.50 -3.34 -6.56
N VAL A 9 8.26 -2.64 -5.45
CA VAL A 9 9.14 -1.62 -4.90
C VAL A 9 9.34 -1.86 -3.42
N THR A 10 10.55 -1.62 -2.92
CA THR A 10 10.82 -1.57 -1.48
C THR A 10 10.12 -0.37 -0.83
N PRO A 11 9.95 -0.33 0.50
CA PRO A 11 9.39 0.85 1.18
C PRO A 11 10.16 2.14 0.86
N ASN A 12 11.50 2.08 0.77
CA ASN A 12 12.34 3.24 0.43
C ASN A 12 12.16 3.72 -1.02
N GLU A 13 11.98 2.79 -1.96
CA GLU A 13 11.68 3.13 -3.36
C GLU A 13 10.27 3.71 -3.49
N ALA A 14 9.29 3.18 -2.75
CA ALA A 14 7.94 3.74 -2.69
C ALA A 14 7.96 5.17 -2.12
N TRP A 15 8.69 5.42 -1.03
CA TRP A 15 8.87 6.76 -0.48
C TRP A 15 9.53 7.72 -1.47
N SER A 16 10.58 7.26 -2.15
CA SER A 16 11.27 8.05 -3.19
C SER A 16 10.33 8.36 -4.35
N MET A 17 9.53 7.40 -4.80
CA MET A 17 8.54 7.60 -5.85
C MET A 17 7.48 8.63 -5.45
N LEU A 18 6.94 8.54 -4.23
CA LEU A 18 5.99 9.52 -3.69
C LEU A 18 6.65 10.91 -3.59
N LYS A 19 7.92 11.00 -3.24
CA LYS A 19 8.63 12.28 -3.14
C LYS A 19 8.90 12.91 -4.51
N GLU A 20 9.23 12.11 -5.52
CA GLU A 20 9.64 12.58 -6.84
C GLU A 20 8.47 12.89 -7.78
N LYS A 21 7.32 12.25 -7.55
CA LYS A 21 6.14 12.37 -8.40
C LYS A 21 4.99 13.01 -7.63
N ASP A 22 4.66 14.24 -7.98
CA ASP A 22 3.61 15.02 -7.31
C ASP A 22 2.22 14.38 -7.43
N ASP A 23 1.98 13.59 -8.47
CA ASP A 23 0.74 12.85 -8.70
C ASP A 23 0.72 11.45 -8.07
N ALA A 24 1.89 10.87 -7.72
CA ALA A 24 1.94 9.53 -7.16
C ALA A 24 1.23 9.44 -5.79
N VAL A 25 0.52 8.33 -5.58
CA VAL A 25 -0.30 8.10 -4.39
C VAL A 25 0.05 6.78 -3.70
N LEU A 26 -0.20 6.72 -2.40
CA LEU A 26 -0.13 5.49 -1.62
C LEU A 26 -1.56 5.05 -1.27
N VAL A 27 -1.90 3.82 -1.63
CA VAL A 27 -3.17 3.19 -1.25
C VAL A 27 -2.88 2.13 -0.18
N ASP A 28 -3.28 2.41 1.06
CA ASP A 28 -3.21 1.47 2.16
C ASP A 28 -4.41 0.53 2.09
N VAL A 29 -4.14 -0.73 1.76
CA VAL A 29 -5.14 -1.78 1.59
C VAL A 29 -5.28 -2.71 2.78
N ARG A 30 -4.66 -2.34 3.91
CA ARG A 30 -4.90 -3.01 5.20
C ARG A 30 -6.33 -2.74 5.67
N THR A 31 -6.71 -3.41 6.75
CA THR A 31 -8.02 -3.24 7.36
C THR A 31 -8.10 -2.01 8.25
N LEU A 32 -9.32 -1.53 8.51
CA LEU A 32 -9.59 -0.47 9.48
C LEU A 32 -9.03 -0.80 10.87
N ALA A 33 -9.09 -2.07 11.27
CA ALA A 33 -8.52 -2.53 12.53
C ALA A 33 -7.00 -2.36 12.56
N GLU A 34 -6.30 -2.69 11.46
CA GLU A 34 -4.86 -2.48 11.33
C GLU A 34 -4.50 -0.99 11.38
N TRP A 35 -5.23 -0.12 10.67
CA TRP A 35 -4.99 1.34 10.71
C TRP A 35 -5.12 1.90 12.13
N LYS A 36 -6.17 1.50 12.86
CA LYS A 36 -6.44 2.00 14.21
C LYS A 36 -5.51 1.44 15.28
N CYS A 37 -5.17 0.15 15.20
CA CYS A 37 -4.44 -0.54 16.26
C CYS A 37 -2.92 -0.57 16.05
N VAL A 38 -2.44 -0.42 14.81
CA VAL A 38 -1.01 -0.45 14.47
C VAL A 38 -0.50 0.92 14.00
N GLY A 39 -1.38 1.76 13.45
CA GLY A 39 -1.00 3.05 12.88
C GLY A 39 -0.87 3.00 11.35
N VAL A 40 -0.52 4.13 10.77
CA VAL A 40 -0.52 4.42 9.33
C VAL A 40 0.76 5.15 8.92
N THR A 41 1.11 5.09 7.65
CA THR A 41 2.21 5.87 7.06
C THR A 41 1.96 7.38 7.24
N ASP A 42 3.01 8.16 7.48
CA ASP A 42 2.91 9.61 7.61
C ASP A 42 3.53 10.30 6.39
N LEU A 43 2.69 10.73 5.46
CA LEU A 43 3.12 11.38 4.23
C LEU A 43 3.10 12.91 4.34
N SER A 44 2.90 13.47 5.54
CA SER A 44 2.81 14.92 5.77
C SER A 44 4.04 15.69 5.31
N ALA A 45 5.24 15.10 5.48
CA ALA A 45 6.51 15.66 4.98
C ALA A 45 6.56 15.79 3.44
N LEU A 46 5.71 15.04 2.74
CA LEU A 46 5.57 15.07 1.28
C LEU A 46 4.35 15.89 0.83
N SER A 47 3.62 16.54 1.76
CA SER A 47 2.34 17.22 1.49
C SER A 47 1.30 16.31 0.80
N LYS A 48 1.26 15.04 1.19
CA LYS A 48 0.35 14.03 0.66
C LYS A 48 -0.42 13.34 1.78
N ASP A 49 -1.55 12.75 1.42
CA ASP A 49 -2.37 11.92 2.29
C ASP A 49 -2.37 10.46 1.81
N ASN A 50 -2.64 9.54 2.72
CA ASN A 50 -2.90 8.15 2.37
C ASN A 50 -4.32 8.01 1.81
N ILE A 51 -4.47 7.12 0.84
CA ILE A 51 -5.78 6.64 0.39
C ILE A 51 -6.06 5.31 1.11
N TYR A 52 -7.19 5.23 1.79
CA TYR A 52 -7.56 4.09 2.63
C TYR A 52 -8.67 3.27 1.96
N ILE A 53 -8.35 2.08 1.47
CA ILE A 53 -9.31 1.20 0.78
C ILE A 53 -9.00 -0.24 1.16
N GLU A 54 -9.82 -0.84 2.02
CA GLU A 54 -9.61 -2.22 2.47
C GLU A 54 -9.65 -3.19 1.28
N TRP A 55 -8.61 -4.02 1.11
CA TRP A 55 -8.64 -5.11 0.11
C TRP A 55 -9.58 -6.25 0.55
N VAL A 56 -9.59 -6.51 1.86
CA VAL A 56 -10.49 -7.46 2.51
C VAL A 56 -11.20 -6.74 3.64
N ASN A 57 -12.52 -6.89 3.71
CA ASN A 57 -13.32 -6.24 4.74
C ASN A 57 -13.08 -6.89 6.11
N PHE A 58 -13.01 -6.07 7.15
CA PHE A 58 -13.05 -6.51 8.54
C PHE A 58 -14.50 -6.45 9.08
N PRO A 59 -14.94 -7.40 9.94
CA PRO A 59 -14.21 -8.52 10.55
C PRO A 59 -14.19 -9.82 9.75
N ASP A 60 -15.06 -9.95 8.75
CA ASP A 60 -15.35 -11.24 8.11
C ASP A 60 -14.25 -11.75 7.17
N ARG A 61 -13.27 -10.90 6.84
CA ARG A 61 -12.16 -11.18 5.91
C ARG A 61 -12.62 -11.58 4.50
N ILE A 62 -13.76 -11.03 4.09
CA ILE A 62 -14.33 -11.22 2.75
C ILE A 62 -13.68 -10.18 1.81
N PRO A 63 -13.32 -10.55 0.57
CA PRO A 63 -12.85 -9.58 -0.43
C PRO A 63 -13.80 -8.39 -0.57
N ASN A 64 -13.26 -7.18 -0.63
CA ASN A 64 -14.06 -5.99 -0.83
C ASN A 64 -14.53 -5.89 -2.29
N ALA A 65 -15.80 -6.22 -2.54
CA ALA A 65 -16.40 -6.17 -3.87
C ALA A 65 -16.41 -4.77 -4.50
N HIS A 66 -16.26 -3.71 -3.69
CA HIS A 66 -16.27 -2.31 -4.13
C HIS A 66 -14.86 -1.71 -4.25
N PHE A 67 -13.79 -2.51 -4.11
CA PHE A 67 -12.42 -2.03 -4.12
C PHE A 67 -12.09 -1.18 -5.36
N LEU A 68 -12.43 -1.67 -6.56
CA LEU A 68 -12.13 -0.97 -7.81
C LEU A 68 -12.96 0.32 -7.98
N ASP A 69 -14.22 0.33 -7.53
CA ASP A 69 -15.07 1.52 -7.58
C ASP A 69 -14.52 2.61 -6.65
N GLN A 70 -14.11 2.23 -5.44
CA GLN A 70 -13.48 3.12 -4.46
C GLN A 70 -12.14 3.65 -4.98
N LEU A 71 -11.34 2.78 -5.62
CA LEU A 71 -10.08 3.18 -6.24
C LEU A 71 -10.32 4.18 -7.37
N ALA A 72 -11.28 3.94 -8.25
CA ALA A 72 -11.63 4.84 -9.34
C ALA A 72 -12.16 6.19 -8.86
N GLN A 73 -12.87 6.21 -7.73
CA GLN A 73 -13.31 7.45 -7.10
C GLN A 73 -12.14 8.24 -6.49
N ALA A 74 -11.19 7.55 -5.84
CA ALA A 74 -10.06 8.18 -5.17
C ALA A 74 -8.92 8.59 -6.13
N VAL A 75 -8.73 7.83 -7.20
CA VAL A 75 -7.67 8.03 -8.21
C VAL A 75 -8.29 8.03 -9.61
N PRO A 76 -8.93 9.13 -10.06
CA PRO A 76 -9.66 9.14 -11.33
C PRO A 76 -8.76 9.03 -12.58
N ASP A 77 -7.51 9.50 -12.49
CA ASP A 77 -6.53 9.37 -13.57
C ASP A 77 -5.84 8.00 -13.50
N LYS A 78 -6.04 7.19 -14.54
CA LYS A 78 -5.46 5.85 -14.63
C LYS A 78 -3.95 5.83 -14.87
N ASN A 79 -3.37 6.96 -15.26
CA ASN A 79 -1.92 7.08 -15.42
C ASN A 79 -1.19 7.35 -14.10
N THR A 80 -1.92 7.75 -13.05
CA THR A 80 -1.34 8.03 -11.73
C THR A 80 -0.56 6.81 -11.21
N PRO A 81 0.71 6.98 -10.80
CA PRO A 81 1.45 5.92 -10.12
C PRO A 81 0.84 5.60 -8.76
N ILE A 82 0.52 4.33 -8.53
CA ILE A 82 -0.12 3.87 -7.29
C ILE A 82 0.80 2.87 -6.59
N CYS A 83 1.19 3.18 -5.36
CA CYS A 83 1.90 2.26 -4.48
C CYS A 83 0.92 1.61 -3.50
N PHE A 84 0.67 0.31 -3.66
CA PHE A 84 -0.22 -0.46 -2.77
C PHE A 84 0.53 -0.99 -1.56
N LEU A 85 0.05 -0.63 -0.37
CA LEU A 85 0.61 -1.03 0.91
C LEU A 85 -0.33 -2.01 1.61
N CYS A 86 0.18 -3.17 2.05
CA CYS A 86 -0.50 -4.00 3.04
C CYS A 86 0.40 -4.24 4.26
N ARG A 87 0.06 -5.20 5.13
CA ARG A 87 0.87 -5.49 6.33
C ARG A 87 2.26 -6.04 6.01
N THR A 88 2.36 -6.97 5.07
CA THR A 88 3.58 -7.77 4.79
C THR A 88 3.91 -7.89 3.29
N GLY A 89 3.29 -7.07 2.44
CA GLY A 89 3.49 -7.12 0.98
C GLY A 89 2.72 -8.21 0.20
N VAL A 90 1.91 -9.05 0.86
CA VAL A 90 1.21 -10.18 0.20
C VAL A 90 -0.14 -9.78 -0.40
N ARG A 91 -1.02 -9.16 0.39
CA ARG A 91 -2.38 -8.76 -0.08
C ARG A 91 -2.34 -7.64 -1.12
N SER A 92 -1.34 -6.79 -1.03
CA SER A 92 -1.11 -5.67 -1.95
C SER A 92 -0.78 -6.12 -3.38
N ILE A 93 -0.27 -7.34 -3.57
CA ILE A 93 -0.12 -7.95 -4.91
C ILE A 93 -1.49 -8.09 -5.58
N GLY A 94 -2.48 -8.64 -4.88
CA GLY A 94 -3.84 -8.81 -5.41
C GLY A 94 -4.48 -7.47 -5.79
N ALA A 95 -4.31 -6.45 -4.95
CA ALA A 95 -4.75 -5.10 -5.22
C ALA A 95 -4.07 -4.51 -6.47
N ALA A 96 -2.75 -4.65 -6.61
CA ALA A 96 -2.00 -4.15 -7.76
C ALA A 96 -2.39 -4.85 -9.07
N ILE A 97 -2.62 -6.17 -9.03
CA ILE A 97 -3.11 -6.94 -10.19
C ILE A 97 -4.50 -6.45 -10.60
N ALA A 98 -5.45 -6.38 -9.66
CA ALA A 98 -6.81 -5.94 -9.95
C ALA A 98 -6.85 -4.51 -10.51
N ALA A 99 -6.03 -3.60 -9.95
CA ALA A 99 -5.90 -2.23 -10.46
C ALA A 99 -5.32 -2.21 -11.89
N THR A 100 -4.29 -3.02 -12.16
CA THR A 100 -3.69 -3.13 -13.50
C THR A 100 -4.70 -3.67 -14.51
N GLU A 101 -5.47 -4.71 -14.15
CA GLU A 101 -6.54 -5.26 -15.00
C GLU A 101 -7.66 -4.24 -15.25
N ALA A 102 -7.89 -3.30 -14.32
CA ALA A 102 -8.80 -2.18 -14.48
C ALA A 102 -8.21 -0.99 -15.28
N GLY A 103 -6.95 -1.07 -15.71
CA GLY A 103 -6.27 -0.09 -16.57
C GLY A 103 -5.32 0.86 -15.84
N TYR A 104 -5.05 0.67 -14.55
CA TYR A 104 -4.01 1.40 -13.82
C TYR A 104 -2.64 0.76 -14.06
N GLU A 105 -2.04 1.03 -15.23
CA GLU A 105 -0.80 0.38 -15.66
C GLU A 105 0.41 0.70 -14.77
N ASN A 106 0.37 1.79 -14.01
CA ASN A 106 1.43 2.22 -13.08
C ASN A 106 1.14 1.76 -11.63
N SER A 107 0.72 0.50 -11.47
CA SER A 107 0.44 -0.13 -10.18
C SER A 107 1.65 -0.86 -9.62
N TYR A 108 2.07 -0.49 -8.41
CA TYR A 108 3.24 -1.03 -7.73
C TYR A 108 2.85 -1.69 -6.40
N ASN A 109 3.46 -2.82 -6.09
CA ASN A 109 3.34 -3.46 -4.78
C ASN A 109 4.51 -3.04 -3.88
N ILE A 110 4.21 -2.58 -2.65
CA ILE A 110 5.24 -2.31 -1.66
C ILE A 110 5.65 -3.63 -0.98
N LEU A 111 6.87 -4.08 -1.27
CA LEU A 111 7.50 -5.24 -0.63
C LEU A 111 7.56 -5.06 0.88
N GLU A 112 7.44 -6.17 1.60
CA GLU A 112 7.47 -6.23 3.08
C GLU A 112 6.33 -5.46 3.78
N GLY A 113 5.57 -4.63 3.05
CA GLY A 113 4.44 -3.90 3.59
C GLY A 113 4.80 -2.93 4.72
N PHE A 114 3.84 -2.70 5.61
CA PHE A 114 3.97 -1.75 6.70
C PHE A 114 4.82 -2.29 7.86
N GLU A 115 4.53 -3.53 8.29
CA GLU A 115 5.14 -4.13 9.48
C GLU A 115 6.29 -5.10 9.15
N GLY A 116 6.44 -5.54 7.89
CA GLY A 116 7.50 -6.50 7.55
C GLY A 116 7.34 -7.86 8.20
N ASP A 117 8.42 -8.63 8.16
CA ASP A 117 8.57 -9.93 8.80
C ASP A 117 8.88 -9.81 10.30
N PRO A 118 8.55 -10.84 11.11
CA PRO A 118 8.87 -10.81 12.52
C PRO A 118 10.37 -11.04 12.76
N ASP A 119 10.92 -10.40 13.78
CA ASP A 119 12.25 -10.70 14.31
C ASP A 119 12.31 -12.09 14.96
N ASP A 120 13.51 -12.50 15.42
CA ASP A 120 13.72 -13.79 16.10
C ASP A 120 12.89 -13.96 17.38
N GLN A 121 12.33 -12.88 17.91
CA GLN A 121 11.45 -12.87 19.09
C GLN A 121 9.96 -12.79 18.72
N GLY A 122 9.62 -12.80 17.43
CA GLY A 122 8.24 -12.74 16.93
C GLY A 122 7.67 -11.32 16.78
N HIS A 123 8.48 -10.27 16.95
CA HIS A 123 8.01 -8.89 16.85
C HIS A 123 8.17 -8.33 15.43
N ARG A 124 7.10 -7.76 14.88
CA ARG A 124 7.13 -7.07 13.59
C ARG A 124 7.48 -5.58 13.73
N GLY A 125 7.76 -4.94 12.61
CA GLY A 125 8.06 -3.51 12.51
C GLY A 125 9.47 -3.13 12.93
N ARG A 126 10.37 -4.11 13.08
CA ARG A 126 11.73 -3.91 13.62
C ARG A 126 12.86 -4.19 12.64
N ILE A 127 12.69 -5.16 11.76
CA ILE A 127 13.78 -5.65 10.88
C ILE A 127 13.51 -5.41 9.38
N SER A 128 12.25 -5.19 9.00
CA SER A 128 11.83 -5.00 7.61
C SER A 128 10.48 -4.27 7.55
N GLY A 129 10.03 -3.94 6.34
CA GLY A 129 8.81 -3.16 6.12
C GLY A 129 8.98 -1.68 6.44
N TRP A 130 7.94 -0.89 6.15
CA TRP A 130 7.95 0.58 6.31
C TRP A 130 8.43 1.03 7.70
N GLN A 131 7.95 0.38 8.76
CA GLN A 131 8.38 0.65 10.13
C GLN A 131 9.83 0.24 10.36
N GLY A 132 10.23 -0.97 9.95
CA GLY A 132 11.57 -1.50 10.19
C GLY A 132 12.67 -0.72 9.47
N VAL A 133 12.36 -0.08 8.34
CA VAL A 133 13.30 0.81 7.63
C VAL A 133 13.24 2.27 8.09
N ASN A 134 12.55 2.56 9.21
CA ASN A 134 12.43 3.89 9.82
C ASN A 134 11.82 4.97 8.92
N LEU A 135 10.88 4.61 8.03
CA LEU A 135 10.12 5.61 7.29
C LEU A 135 9.03 6.24 8.17
N PRO A 136 8.60 7.49 7.93
CA PRO A 136 7.63 8.18 8.78
C PRO A 136 6.28 7.46 8.88
N TRP A 137 5.76 7.34 10.10
CA TRP A 137 4.47 6.74 10.42
C TRP A 137 3.91 7.32 11.72
N LYS A 138 2.59 7.20 11.93
CA LYS A 138 1.87 7.74 13.09
C LYS A 138 0.69 6.88 13.51
N HIS A 139 0.23 7.09 14.74
CA HIS A 139 -1.05 6.61 15.26
C HIS A 139 -2.12 7.71 15.20
#